data_AF-A0A939UZM3-F1
#
_entry.id   AF-A0A939UZM3-F1
#
_cell.length_a   1.000
_cell.length_b   1.000
_cell.length_c   1.000
_cell.angle_alpha   90.00
_cell.angle_beta   90.00
_cell.angle_gamma   90.00
#
_symmetry.space_group_name_H-M   'P 1'
#
loop_
_entity.id
_entity.type
_entity.pdbx_description
1 polymer ?
#
loop_
_entity_poly.entity_id
_entity_poly.type
_entity_poly.pdbx_seq_one_letter_code
_entity_poly.pdbx_strand_id
1 'polypeptide(L)'
;MKRKHLIPVCIMSAAMLFSACSPNTAPVETSTETTKEVTVETTIETTTESTTEETIPELKPVDHVFDPHVLSDVYLMAYGEDFEDDFYRFCDAVLSGDDKVALDKPEFYNECIETGRTCLPITSEYIFWQDPKEVSNGDGTYRIEYALPHDEYMAEVAKFKGRVEELIENCIHEGDSELEKAIELYSSEAGRLSYDYDAADESKETNRPCNPYHSLMEDTGICQEIAGTYAYLLLQVGIDAVNCGSLNDDNSQAHEWTVVKLGGKYYHCDVTFQLDTAYSLRYFGMTDDERHLEGSWTLDGFNFGNSNKVWHKDIPCEDTRFEELWMCDHYELDNYNNSLDCFTLSNSNSPYAVFTLD
;
A
#
# COMPACT_ATOMS: atom_id res chain seq x y z
N MET A 1 -25.81 31.37 8.88
CA MET A 1 -25.03 30.71 7.83
C MET A 1 -23.88 29.96 8.49
N LYS A 2 -24.08 28.70 8.85
CA LYS A 2 -22.97 27.84 9.29
C LYS A 2 -22.11 27.58 8.04
N ARG A 3 -20.82 27.91 8.09
CA ARG A 3 -19.89 27.65 6.99
C ARG A 3 -19.71 26.13 6.89
N LYS A 4 -20.11 25.54 5.76
CA LYS A 4 -19.68 24.20 5.35
C LYS A 4 -18.22 24.32 4.96
N HIS A 5 -17.35 23.57 5.61
CA HIS A 5 -15.93 23.50 5.30
C HIS A 5 -15.60 22.02 5.11
N LEU A 6 -14.89 21.67 4.02
CA LEU A 6 -14.01 20.51 4.05
C LEU A 6 -12.93 20.84 5.08
N ILE A 7 -13.05 20.32 6.30
CA ILE A 7 -12.01 20.43 7.31
C ILE A 7 -11.44 19.03 7.48
N PRO A 8 -10.22 18.77 6.99
CA PRO A 8 -9.50 17.55 7.33
C PRO A 8 -9.10 17.65 8.80
N VAL A 9 -9.60 16.74 9.63
CA VAL A 9 -9.06 16.52 10.97
C VAL A 9 -7.81 15.66 10.80
N CYS A 10 -6.68 16.31 10.54
CA CYS A 10 -5.39 15.73 10.90
C CYS A 10 -5.27 15.81 12.42
N ILE A 11 -5.14 14.67 13.09
CA ILE A 11 -4.62 14.65 14.45
C ILE A 11 -3.20 15.24 14.38
N MET A 12 -2.89 16.17 15.28
CA MET A 12 -1.70 17.01 15.25
C MET A 12 -0.40 16.24 15.02
N SER A 13 0.15 16.35 13.81
CA SER A 13 1.60 16.34 13.61
C SER A 13 2.08 17.78 13.72
N ALA A 14 3.01 18.04 14.64
CA ALA A 14 3.51 19.38 14.89
C ALA A 14 3.95 20.05 13.59
N ALA A 15 3.34 21.19 13.26
CA ALA A 15 3.79 22.04 12.16
C ALA A 15 5.24 22.46 12.44
N MET A 16 6.20 21.82 11.77
CA MET A 16 7.56 22.31 11.67
C MET A 16 8.08 22.09 10.25
N LEU A 17 8.65 23.17 9.72
CA LEU A 17 9.26 23.27 8.40
C LEU A 17 10.48 22.35 8.35
N PHE A 18 10.46 21.34 7.46
CA PHE A 18 11.59 20.45 7.25
C PHE A 18 11.96 20.32 5.76
N SER A 19 13.27 20.34 5.53
CA SER A 19 13.95 20.35 4.23
C SER A 19 13.95 18.97 3.59
N ALA A 20 13.62 18.89 2.31
CA ALA A 20 13.89 17.71 1.48
C ALA A 20 15.39 17.58 1.18
N CYS A 21 15.88 16.35 1.03
CA CYS A 21 17.18 16.04 0.45
C CYS A 21 16.99 15.47 -0.95
N SER A 22 17.63 16.09 -1.95
CA SER A 22 17.86 15.48 -3.26
C SER A 22 19.13 14.63 -3.23
N PRO A 23 19.21 13.50 -3.96
CA PRO A 23 20.48 12.82 -4.19
C PRO A 23 21.38 13.61 -5.15
N ASN A 24 22.61 13.86 -4.71
CA ASN A 24 23.70 14.45 -5.51
C ASN A 24 23.96 13.61 -6.77
N THR A 25 23.72 14.18 -7.95
CA THR A 25 24.21 13.65 -9.23
C THR A 25 25.46 14.42 -9.66
N ALA A 26 26.60 13.73 -9.73
CA ALA A 26 27.78 14.20 -10.44
C ALA A 26 27.80 13.59 -11.86
N PRO A 27 28.18 14.34 -12.92
CA PRO A 27 28.08 13.86 -14.29
C PRO A 27 29.27 12.95 -14.65
N VAL A 28 29.00 11.78 -15.23
CA VAL A 28 30.01 10.94 -15.88
C VAL A 28 30.13 11.36 -17.35
N GLU A 29 31.34 11.78 -17.72
CA GLU A 29 31.71 12.15 -19.09
C GLU A 29 31.67 10.95 -20.03
N THR A 30 31.09 11.17 -21.21
CA THR A 30 31.02 10.20 -22.31
C THR A 30 32.34 10.21 -23.08
N SER A 31 33.03 9.08 -23.14
CA SER A 31 34.12 8.86 -24.09
C SER A 31 33.76 7.74 -25.07
N THR A 32 33.60 8.12 -26.32
CA THR A 32 33.43 7.23 -27.47
C THR A 32 34.78 6.64 -27.85
N GLU A 33 34.92 5.32 -27.81
CA GLU A 33 36.01 4.61 -28.49
C GLU A 33 35.48 3.58 -29.48
N THR A 34 35.95 3.73 -30.72
CA THR A 34 35.61 2.95 -31.90
C THR A 34 36.40 1.64 -31.90
N THR A 35 35.73 0.49 -31.88
CA THR A 35 36.40 -0.81 -32.05
C THR A 35 36.04 -1.43 -33.40
N LYS A 36 37.09 -1.74 -34.16
CA LYS A 36 37.05 -2.34 -35.51
C LYS A 36 36.65 -3.81 -35.42
N GLU A 37 35.78 -4.23 -36.33
CA GLU A 37 35.50 -5.63 -36.64
C GLU A 37 36.79 -6.38 -37.05
N VAL A 38 37.04 -7.50 -36.39
CA VAL A 38 37.93 -8.56 -36.88
C VAL A 38 37.12 -9.85 -36.86
N THR A 39 36.73 -10.30 -38.05
CA THR A 39 36.01 -11.56 -38.27
C THR A 39 37.00 -12.71 -38.13
N VAL A 40 36.78 -13.62 -37.18
CA VAL A 40 37.48 -14.91 -37.09
C VAL A 40 36.43 -16.00 -37.26
N GLU A 41 36.44 -16.66 -38.43
CA GLU A 41 35.67 -17.87 -38.68
C GLU A 41 36.20 -18.99 -37.77
N THR A 42 35.37 -19.43 -36.82
CA THR A 42 35.61 -20.65 -36.04
C THR A 42 34.48 -21.62 -36.35
N THR A 43 34.83 -22.72 -37.01
CA THR A 43 33.93 -23.83 -37.33
C THR A 43 33.55 -24.55 -36.04
N ILE A 44 32.29 -24.49 -35.63
CA ILE A 44 31.75 -25.24 -34.50
C ILE A 44 30.89 -26.38 -35.06
N GLU A 45 31.30 -27.63 -34.78
CA GLU A 45 30.52 -28.83 -35.04
C GLU A 45 29.20 -28.78 -34.24
N THR A 46 28.09 -28.76 -34.97
CA THR A 46 26.74 -28.77 -34.39
C THR A 46 26.41 -30.17 -33.90
N THR A 47 26.51 -30.40 -32.59
CA THR A 47 25.87 -31.55 -31.95
C THR A 47 24.42 -31.14 -31.67
N THR A 48 23.48 -31.75 -32.38
CA THR A 48 22.05 -31.47 -32.24
C THR A 48 21.53 -32.17 -30.98
N GLU A 49 21.61 -31.49 -29.84
CA GLU A 49 20.81 -31.86 -28.67
C GLU A 49 19.36 -31.46 -28.94
N SER A 50 18.49 -32.46 -28.94
CA SER A 50 17.04 -32.29 -29.04
C SER A 50 16.54 -31.78 -27.69
N THR A 51 16.55 -30.47 -27.48
CA THR A 51 15.85 -29.84 -26.37
C THR A 51 14.36 -30.01 -26.59
N THR A 52 13.71 -30.85 -25.79
CA THR A 52 12.26 -30.77 -25.61
C THR A 52 11.96 -29.41 -25.00
N GLU A 53 11.35 -28.50 -25.78
CA GLU A 53 10.70 -27.32 -25.25
C GLU A 53 9.62 -27.79 -24.26
N GLU A 54 9.94 -27.77 -22.96
CA GLU A 54 8.91 -27.75 -21.94
C GLU A 54 8.16 -26.43 -22.13
N THR A 55 6.91 -26.53 -22.57
CA THR A 55 6.01 -25.38 -22.65
C THR A 55 5.71 -24.93 -21.23
N ILE A 56 6.35 -23.85 -20.79
CA ILE A 56 6.04 -23.17 -19.53
C ILE A 56 4.56 -22.76 -19.60
N PRO A 57 3.71 -23.17 -18.63
CA PRO A 57 2.31 -22.77 -18.60
C PRO A 57 2.20 -21.24 -18.57
N GLU A 58 1.33 -20.68 -19.40
CA GLU A 58 1.03 -19.25 -19.35
C GLU A 58 0.33 -18.93 -18.03
N LEU A 59 0.85 -17.95 -17.29
CA LEU A 59 0.22 -17.47 -16.07
C LEU A 59 -1.09 -16.78 -16.42
N LYS A 60 -2.17 -17.26 -15.81
CA LYS A 60 -3.50 -16.71 -16.03
C LYS A 60 -3.80 -15.68 -14.94
N PRO A 61 -4.11 -14.42 -15.29
CA PRO A 61 -4.59 -13.44 -14.33
C PRO A 61 -5.77 -13.96 -13.52
N VAL A 62 -5.85 -13.55 -12.25
CA VAL A 62 -7.03 -13.79 -11.42
C VAL A 62 -8.26 -13.09 -12.04
N ASP A 63 -9.45 -13.65 -11.84
CA ASP A 63 -10.75 -13.00 -12.13
C ASP A 63 -11.22 -12.35 -10.82
N HIS A 64 -10.67 -11.17 -10.51
CA HIS A 64 -10.90 -10.53 -9.21
C HIS A 64 -12.24 -9.82 -9.22
N VAL A 65 -13.03 -10.02 -8.16
CA VAL A 65 -14.28 -9.31 -7.94
C VAL A 65 -14.09 -8.41 -6.73
N PHE A 66 -14.33 -7.11 -6.91
CA PHE A 66 -14.23 -6.12 -5.84
C PHE A 66 -14.96 -6.59 -4.57
N ASP A 67 -14.25 -6.61 -3.45
CA ASP A 67 -14.80 -6.97 -2.15
C ASP A 67 -15.30 -5.71 -1.41
N PRO A 68 -16.62 -5.55 -1.18
CA PRO A 68 -17.13 -4.41 -0.44
C PRO A 68 -16.82 -4.45 1.07
N HIS A 69 -16.38 -5.59 1.60
CA HIS A 69 -16.31 -5.87 3.04
C HIS A 69 -14.90 -6.28 3.47
N VAL A 70 -13.94 -5.38 3.27
CA VAL A 70 -12.60 -5.55 3.82
C VAL A 70 -12.41 -4.77 5.12
N LEU A 71 -11.74 -5.37 6.10
CA LEU A 71 -11.45 -4.74 7.39
C LEU A 71 -10.19 -5.37 7.99
N SER A 72 -9.23 -4.54 8.40
CA SER A 72 -8.03 -5.03 9.08
C SER A 72 -8.33 -5.43 10.53
N ASP A 73 -7.68 -6.51 11.00
CA ASP A 73 -7.72 -6.96 12.40
C ASP A 73 -7.34 -5.83 13.37
N VAL A 74 -6.50 -4.88 12.94
CA VAL A 74 -6.08 -3.72 13.74
C VAL A 74 -7.26 -2.85 14.17
N TYR A 75 -8.28 -2.70 13.32
CA TYR A 75 -9.49 -1.96 13.69
C TYR A 75 -10.38 -2.75 14.65
N LEU A 76 -10.41 -4.08 14.54
CA LEU A 76 -11.07 -4.95 15.52
C LEU A 76 -10.37 -4.91 16.88
N MET A 77 -9.03 -4.81 16.92
CA MET A 77 -8.29 -4.55 18.15
C MET A 77 -8.63 -3.19 18.77
N ALA A 78 -8.83 -2.17 17.94
CA ALA A 78 -9.12 -0.80 18.36
C ALA A 78 -10.56 -0.58 18.87
N TYR A 79 -11.54 -1.25 18.25
CA TYR A 79 -12.96 -0.97 18.43
C TYR A 79 -13.78 -2.18 18.95
N GLY A 80 -13.22 -3.39 18.89
CA GLY A 80 -13.87 -4.64 19.29
C GLY A 80 -14.64 -5.32 18.16
N GLU A 81 -15.01 -6.59 18.36
CA GLU A 81 -15.69 -7.43 17.34
C GLU A 81 -17.06 -6.87 16.93
N ASP A 82 -17.78 -6.17 17.82
CA ASP A 82 -19.07 -5.53 17.53
C ASP A 82 -18.97 -4.45 16.43
N PHE A 83 -17.77 -3.99 16.05
CA PHE A 83 -17.56 -2.92 15.07
C PHE A 83 -17.77 -3.36 13.62
N GLU A 84 -17.44 -4.61 13.30
CA GLU A 84 -17.42 -5.14 11.92
C GLU A 84 -18.77 -4.96 11.21
N ASP A 85 -19.86 -5.41 11.86
CA ASP A 85 -21.21 -5.34 11.30
C ASP A 85 -21.66 -3.89 11.01
N ASP A 86 -21.29 -2.95 11.89
CA ASP A 86 -21.58 -1.52 11.69
C ASP A 86 -20.76 -0.92 10.55
N PHE A 87 -19.47 -1.29 10.46
CA PHE A 87 -18.62 -0.84 9.38
C PHE A 87 -19.06 -1.38 8.02
N TYR A 88 -19.43 -2.65 7.91
CA TYR A 88 -19.92 -3.22 6.66
C TYR A 88 -21.27 -2.63 6.22
N ARG A 89 -22.19 -2.35 7.16
CA ARG A 89 -23.41 -1.58 6.85
C ARG A 89 -23.08 -0.18 6.33
N PHE A 90 -22.05 0.46 6.88
CA PHE A 90 -21.58 1.75 6.37
C PHE A 90 -21.00 1.60 4.96
N CYS A 91 -20.15 0.59 4.70
CA CYS A 91 -19.63 0.31 3.36
C CYS A 91 -20.75 0.08 2.33
N ASP A 92 -21.76 -0.71 2.68
CA ASP A 92 -22.91 -0.99 1.80
C ASP A 92 -23.70 0.27 1.45
N ALA A 93 -23.98 1.11 2.46
CA ALA A 93 -24.69 2.37 2.26
C ALA A 93 -23.88 3.30 1.34
N VAL A 94 -22.57 3.42 1.60
CA VAL A 94 -21.65 4.23 0.78
C VAL A 94 -21.63 3.73 -0.66
N LEU A 95 -21.38 2.45 -0.88
CA LEU A 95 -21.27 1.86 -2.21
C LEU A 95 -22.60 1.82 -2.98
N SER A 96 -23.74 1.99 -2.29
CA SER A 96 -25.07 2.10 -2.89
C SER A 96 -25.53 3.54 -3.12
N GLY A 97 -24.79 4.53 -2.62
CA GLY A 97 -25.17 5.95 -2.70
C GLY A 97 -26.30 6.35 -1.74
N ASP A 98 -26.53 5.57 -0.69
CA ASP A 98 -27.58 5.85 0.29
C ASP A 98 -27.28 7.13 1.08
N ASP A 99 -28.30 7.95 1.30
CA ASP A 99 -28.16 9.22 2.03
C ASP A 99 -28.10 9.06 3.56
N LYS A 100 -28.09 7.82 4.05
CA LYS A 100 -28.09 7.49 5.46
C LYS A 100 -27.66 6.04 5.73
N VAL A 101 -27.18 5.81 6.95
CA VAL A 101 -26.87 4.47 7.48
C VAL A 101 -27.48 4.34 8.88
N ALA A 102 -27.97 3.14 9.22
CA ALA A 102 -28.35 2.80 10.59
C ALA A 102 -27.24 1.97 11.23
N LEU A 103 -26.80 2.38 12.42
CA LEU A 103 -25.77 1.69 13.19
C LEU A 103 -26.36 1.14 14.50
N ASP A 104 -25.93 -0.05 14.89
CA ASP A 104 -26.31 -0.66 16.17
C ASP A 104 -25.64 0.07 17.34
N LYS A 105 -24.42 0.56 17.14
CA LYS A 105 -23.64 1.33 18.11
C LYS A 105 -23.45 2.77 17.61
N PRO A 106 -24.21 3.74 18.16
CA PRO A 106 -24.14 5.12 17.75
C PRO A 106 -22.73 5.73 17.83
N GLU A 107 -21.90 5.26 18.76
CA GLU A 107 -20.51 5.69 18.91
C GLU A 107 -19.69 5.48 17.63
N PHE A 108 -19.94 4.42 16.86
CA PHE A 108 -19.08 3.99 15.74
C PHE A 108 -19.20 4.81 14.46
N TYR A 109 -20.08 5.81 14.38
CA TYR A 109 -20.24 6.58 13.13
C TYR A 109 -18.92 7.26 12.70
N ASN A 110 -18.18 7.85 13.64
CA ASN A 110 -16.88 8.46 13.32
C ASN A 110 -15.82 7.39 13.01
N GLU A 111 -15.80 6.30 13.78
CA GLU A 111 -14.91 5.17 13.58
C GLU A 111 -15.12 4.54 12.20
N CYS A 112 -16.34 4.50 11.66
CA CYS A 112 -16.61 4.06 10.30
C CYS A 112 -15.99 5.00 9.25
N ILE A 113 -16.15 6.31 9.42
CA ILE A 113 -15.57 7.31 8.51
C ILE A 113 -14.03 7.23 8.53
N GLU A 114 -13.44 7.15 9.72
CA GLU A 114 -11.98 7.00 9.87
C GLU A 114 -11.51 5.68 9.27
N THR A 115 -12.11 4.55 9.62
CA THR A 115 -11.70 3.23 9.10
C THR A 115 -11.84 3.15 7.59
N GLY A 116 -12.84 3.85 7.02
CA GLY A 116 -13.01 3.97 5.57
C GLY A 116 -11.79 4.56 4.86
N ARG A 117 -10.93 5.35 5.51
CA ARG A 117 -9.71 5.87 4.87
C ARG A 117 -8.79 4.75 4.37
N THR A 118 -8.69 3.66 5.13
CA THR A 118 -7.86 2.50 4.80
C THR A 118 -8.67 1.36 4.19
N CYS A 119 -9.91 1.16 4.65
CA CYS A 119 -10.73 -0.01 4.30
C CYS A 119 -11.83 0.29 3.26
N LEU A 120 -12.06 1.55 2.89
CA LEU A 120 -12.94 1.94 1.76
C LEU A 120 -12.56 3.34 1.23
N PRO A 121 -11.38 3.53 0.61
CA PRO A 121 -10.76 4.86 0.39
C PRO A 121 -11.64 5.92 -0.25
N ILE A 122 -12.60 5.53 -1.11
CA ILE A 122 -13.59 6.44 -1.74
C ILE A 122 -14.38 7.28 -0.73
N THR A 123 -14.53 6.82 0.52
CA THR A 123 -15.20 7.59 1.58
C THR A 123 -14.46 8.91 1.86
N SER A 124 -13.13 8.91 1.78
CA SER A 124 -12.28 10.06 2.10
C SER A 124 -12.36 11.17 1.05
N GLU A 125 -12.69 10.80 -0.18
CA GLU A 125 -12.75 11.73 -1.31
C GLU A 125 -14.11 12.41 -1.40
N TYR A 126 -15.20 11.64 -1.26
CA TYR A 126 -16.53 12.14 -1.59
C TYR A 126 -17.48 12.31 -0.41
N ILE A 127 -17.15 11.85 0.81
CA ILE A 127 -18.03 12.00 1.96
C ILE A 127 -17.57 13.15 2.84
N PHE A 128 -18.50 14.04 3.21
CA PHE A 128 -18.18 15.13 4.13
C PHE A 128 -18.08 14.63 5.57
N TRP A 129 -16.90 14.82 6.17
CA TRP A 129 -16.72 14.68 7.61
C TRP A 129 -17.56 15.72 8.37
N GLN A 130 -18.41 15.23 9.28
CA GLN A 130 -19.33 16.07 10.06
C GLN A 130 -19.44 15.54 11.49
N ASP A 131 -19.64 16.44 12.46
CA ASP A 131 -19.91 16.05 13.85
C ASP A 131 -21.13 15.10 13.88
N PRO A 132 -21.02 13.89 14.46
CA PRO A 132 -22.11 12.93 14.56
C PRO A 132 -23.40 13.53 15.10
N LYS A 133 -23.33 14.53 15.98
CA LYS A 133 -24.49 15.20 16.57
C LYS A 133 -25.29 16.02 15.55
N GLU A 134 -24.67 16.48 14.47
CA GLU A 134 -25.33 17.28 13.42
C GLU A 134 -25.91 16.38 12.30
N VAL A 135 -25.44 15.13 12.19
CA VAL A 135 -25.91 14.16 11.19
C VAL A 135 -26.81 13.05 11.77
N SER A 136 -26.85 12.89 13.09
CA SER A 136 -27.73 11.92 13.76
C SER A 136 -29.21 12.33 13.70
N ASN A 137 -30.06 11.35 13.43
CA ASN A 137 -31.52 11.48 13.54
C ASN A 137 -32.05 11.15 14.96
N GLY A 138 -31.18 10.74 15.89
CA GLY A 138 -31.53 10.42 17.28
C GLY A 138 -32.05 8.99 17.52
N ASP A 139 -32.14 8.16 16.48
CA ASP A 139 -32.62 6.77 16.52
C ASP A 139 -31.55 5.73 16.12
N GLY A 140 -30.27 6.13 16.08
CA GLY A 140 -29.18 5.31 15.56
C GLY A 140 -28.94 5.45 14.05
N THR A 141 -29.77 6.25 13.35
CA THR A 141 -29.56 6.59 11.94
C THR A 141 -28.74 7.87 11.79
N TYR A 142 -27.81 7.85 10.85
CA TYR A 142 -26.93 8.97 10.51
C TYR A 142 -27.02 9.30 9.03
N ARG A 143 -27.10 10.60 8.70
CA ARG A 143 -27.10 11.08 7.32
C ARG A 143 -25.69 11.07 6.72
N ILE A 144 -25.56 10.57 5.50
CA ILE A 144 -24.35 10.64 4.68
C ILE A 144 -24.52 11.81 3.69
N GLU A 145 -23.58 12.75 3.67
CA GLU A 145 -23.58 13.84 2.67
C GLU A 145 -22.41 13.66 1.71
N TYR A 146 -22.74 13.58 0.42
CA TYR A 146 -21.78 13.43 -0.66
C TYR A 146 -21.40 14.78 -1.28
N ALA A 147 -20.14 14.88 -1.73
CA ALA A 147 -19.62 16.05 -2.45
C ALA A 147 -20.18 16.18 -3.87
N LEU A 148 -20.69 15.08 -4.44
CA LEU A 148 -21.24 15.02 -5.79
C LEU A 148 -22.75 14.73 -5.78
N PRO A 149 -23.50 15.14 -6.83
CA PRO A 149 -24.83 14.61 -7.09
C PRO A 149 -24.82 13.07 -7.18
N HIS A 150 -25.91 12.42 -6.75
CA HIS A 150 -26.01 10.97 -6.66
C HIS A 150 -25.54 10.23 -7.93
N ASP A 151 -26.03 10.61 -9.11
CA ASP A 151 -25.67 9.91 -10.36
C ASP A 151 -24.19 10.08 -10.74
N GLU A 152 -23.59 11.23 -10.41
CA GLU A 152 -22.15 11.46 -10.60
C GLU A 152 -21.34 10.65 -9.60
N TYR A 153 -21.77 10.61 -8.33
CA TYR A 153 -21.13 9.79 -7.30
C TYR A 153 -21.15 8.30 -7.65
N MET A 154 -22.29 7.78 -8.12
CA MET A 154 -22.39 6.36 -8.53
C MET A 154 -21.50 6.03 -9.74
N ALA A 155 -21.22 7.01 -10.61
CA ALA A 155 -20.23 6.82 -11.67
C ALA A 155 -18.81 6.72 -11.12
N GLU A 156 -18.44 7.53 -10.11
CA GLU A 156 -17.14 7.41 -9.43
C GLU A 156 -17.01 6.11 -8.64
N VAL A 157 -18.07 5.63 -7.99
CA VAL A 157 -18.09 4.28 -7.36
C VAL A 157 -17.78 3.19 -8.37
N ALA A 158 -18.38 3.23 -9.57
CA ALA A 158 -18.12 2.24 -10.61
C ALA A 158 -16.68 2.29 -11.12
N LYS A 159 -16.11 3.50 -11.31
CA LYS A 159 -14.71 3.68 -11.70
C LYS A 159 -13.75 3.16 -10.64
N PHE A 160 -14.01 3.48 -9.38
CA PHE A 160 -13.22 3.05 -8.24
C PHE A 160 -13.15 1.52 -8.17
N LYS A 161 -14.30 0.83 -8.24
CA LYS A 161 -14.34 -0.65 -8.25
C LYS A 161 -13.54 -1.24 -9.41
N GLY A 162 -13.80 -0.74 -10.62
CA GLY A 162 -13.10 -1.22 -11.81
C GLY A 162 -11.59 -0.95 -11.78
N ARG A 163 -11.15 0.16 -11.15
CA ARG A 163 -9.72 0.45 -10.96
C ARG A 163 -9.06 -0.54 -10.00
N VAL A 164 -9.73 -0.87 -8.90
CA VAL A 164 -9.23 -1.85 -7.92
C VAL A 164 -9.10 -3.23 -8.55
N GLU A 165 -10.14 -3.66 -9.29
CA GLU A 165 -10.11 -4.91 -10.05
C GLU A 165 -8.96 -4.92 -11.07
N GLU A 166 -8.85 -3.87 -11.90
CA GLU A 166 -7.76 -3.73 -12.89
C GLU A 166 -6.37 -3.84 -12.26
N LEU A 167 -6.12 -3.15 -11.14
CA LEU A 167 -4.81 -3.14 -10.48
C LEU A 167 -4.41 -4.54 -9.97
N ILE A 168 -5.37 -5.27 -9.41
CA ILE A 168 -5.15 -6.63 -8.90
C ILE A 168 -4.95 -7.60 -10.06
N GLU A 169 -5.82 -7.59 -11.07
CA GLU A 169 -5.74 -8.50 -12.22
C GLU A 169 -4.49 -8.28 -13.09
N ASN A 170 -3.92 -7.08 -13.08
CA ASN A 170 -2.71 -6.78 -13.84
C ASN A 170 -1.44 -7.42 -13.25
N CYS A 171 -1.46 -7.83 -11.98
CA CYS A 171 -0.28 -8.38 -11.32
C CYS A 171 -0.50 -9.74 -10.68
N ILE A 172 -1.70 -10.05 -10.18
CA ILE A 172 -2.02 -11.30 -9.50
C ILE A 172 -2.55 -12.37 -10.46
N HIS A 173 -2.08 -13.59 -10.28
CA HIS A 173 -2.42 -14.76 -11.07
C HIS A 173 -3.19 -15.83 -10.28
N GLU A 174 -3.86 -16.73 -11.01
CA GLU A 174 -4.54 -17.87 -10.41
C GLU A 174 -3.56 -18.82 -9.74
N GLY A 175 -3.73 -19.01 -8.43
CA GLY A 175 -2.94 -19.97 -7.66
C GLY A 175 -1.88 -19.34 -6.77
N ASP A 176 -1.63 -18.03 -6.92
CA ASP A 176 -0.64 -17.31 -6.12
C ASP A 176 -0.90 -17.46 -4.61
N SER A 177 0.19 -17.67 -3.90
CA SER A 177 0.26 -17.72 -2.44
C SER A 177 0.04 -16.34 -1.82
N GLU A 178 -0.06 -16.32 -0.49
CA GLU A 178 -0.14 -15.08 0.27
C GLU A 178 1.11 -14.20 0.05
N LEU A 179 2.30 -14.83 0.00
CA LEU A 179 3.56 -14.12 -0.19
C LEU A 179 3.71 -13.60 -1.62
N GLU A 180 3.33 -14.40 -2.63
CA GLU A 180 3.33 -13.99 -4.04
C GLU A 180 2.46 -12.75 -4.23
N LYS A 181 1.22 -12.77 -3.74
CA LYS A 181 0.30 -11.63 -3.86
C LYS A 181 0.85 -10.36 -3.21
N ALA A 182 1.45 -10.49 -2.03
CA ALA A 182 2.03 -9.35 -1.34
C ALA A 182 3.20 -8.74 -2.13
N ILE A 183 4.10 -9.58 -2.65
CA ILE A 183 5.26 -9.13 -3.44
C ILE A 183 4.83 -8.53 -4.78
N GLU A 184 3.92 -9.18 -5.51
CA GLU A 184 3.45 -8.70 -6.82
C GLU A 184 2.73 -7.36 -6.70
N LEU A 185 1.85 -7.19 -5.70
CA LEU A 185 1.24 -5.90 -5.41
C LEU A 185 2.29 -4.86 -5.01
N TYR A 186 3.22 -5.21 -4.12
CA TYR A 186 4.29 -4.29 -3.68
C TYR A 186 5.11 -3.75 -4.86
N SER A 187 5.56 -4.64 -5.74
CA SER A 187 6.37 -4.26 -6.90
C SER A 187 5.56 -3.61 -8.02
N SER A 188 4.30 -4.01 -8.22
CA SER A 188 3.37 -3.34 -9.14
C SER A 188 3.15 -1.88 -8.73
N GLU A 189 2.87 -1.64 -7.44
CA GLU A 189 2.70 -0.29 -6.90
C GLU A 189 4.01 0.51 -7.00
N ALA A 190 5.15 -0.09 -6.66
CA ALA A 190 6.44 0.58 -6.77
C ALA A 190 6.83 0.94 -8.21
N GLY A 191 6.40 0.14 -9.20
CA GLY A 191 6.65 0.40 -10.62
C GLY A 191 5.67 1.39 -11.26
N ARG A 192 4.45 1.52 -10.72
CA ARG A 192 3.40 2.39 -11.27
C ARG A 192 3.37 3.77 -10.61
N LEU A 193 3.55 3.86 -9.30
CA LEU A 193 3.33 5.09 -8.55
C LEU A 193 4.50 6.08 -8.68
N SER A 194 4.16 7.37 -8.73
CA SER A 194 5.12 8.47 -8.61
C SER A 194 4.95 9.24 -7.30
N TYR A 195 6.05 9.68 -6.68
CA TYR A 195 5.98 10.50 -5.48
C TYR A 195 5.61 11.95 -5.80
N ASP A 196 4.55 12.46 -5.15
CA ASP A 196 4.08 13.84 -5.32
C ASP A 196 4.78 14.79 -4.33
N TYR A 197 5.96 15.28 -4.72
CA TYR A 197 6.74 16.22 -3.90
C TYR A 197 6.02 17.56 -3.68
N ASP A 198 5.25 18.04 -4.66
CA ASP A 198 4.52 19.29 -4.56
C ASP A 198 3.39 19.16 -3.53
N ALA A 199 2.62 18.07 -3.58
CA ALA A 199 1.60 17.78 -2.56
C ALA A 199 2.23 17.52 -1.19
N ALA A 200 3.41 16.89 -1.12
CA ALA A 200 4.12 16.69 0.14
C ALA A 200 4.50 18.03 0.80
N ASP A 201 5.00 18.99 0.02
CA ASP A 201 5.32 20.32 0.53
C ASP A 201 4.05 21.14 0.83
N GLU A 202 3.00 21.03 0.02
CA GLU A 202 1.73 21.70 0.28
C GLU A 202 1.06 21.18 1.55
N SER A 203 1.10 19.86 1.80
CA SER A 203 0.50 19.23 2.98
C SER A 203 1.04 19.81 4.29
N LYS A 204 2.32 20.19 4.32
CA LYS A 204 2.98 20.85 5.46
C LYS A 204 2.41 22.25 5.74
N GLU A 205 1.92 22.93 4.71
CA GLU A 205 1.50 24.33 4.76
C GLU A 205 -0.03 24.51 4.84
N THR A 206 -0.79 23.64 4.17
CA THR A 206 -2.24 23.83 3.94
C THR A 206 -3.13 22.77 4.60
N ASN A 207 -2.56 21.74 5.23
CA ASN A 207 -3.28 20.55 5.66
C ASN A 207 -4.13 19.96 4.52
N ARG A 208 -3.58 19.88 3.30
CA ARG A 208 -4.22 19.18 2.16
C ARG A 208 -4.71 17.80 2.63
N PRO A 209 -5.98 17.43 2.40
CA PRO A 209 -6.44 16.07 2.68
C PRO A 209 -5.59 15.08 1.89
N CYS A 210 -4.94 14.16 2.59
CA CYS A 210 -4.19 13.06 1.99
C CYS A 210 -5.01 11.79 2.19
N ASN A 211 -5.33 11.12 1.07
CA ASN A 211 -6.15 9.90 1.10
C ASN A 211 -5.65 8.87 0.07
N PRO A 212 -5.81 7.55 0.34
CA PRO A 212 -5.38 6.51 -0.61
C PRO A 212 -6.13 6.50 -1.93
N TYR A 213 -7.35 7.04 -1.97
CA TYR A 213 -8.13 7.14 -3.20
C TYR A 213 -7.37 7.90 -4.29
N HIS A 214 -6.64 8.95 -3.94
CA HIS A 214 -5.80 9.70 -4.87
C HIS A 214 -4.77 8.82 -5.59
N SER A 215 -3.95 8.06 -4.85
CA SER A 215 -2.91 7.21 -5.46
C SER A 215 -3.45 5.99 -6.21
N LEU A 216 -4.60 5.45 -5.77
CA LEU A 216 -5.32 4.41 -6.52
C LEU A 216 -5.76 4.89 -7.91
N MET A 217 -6.24 6.13 -8.00
CA MET A 217 -6.89 6.64 -9.21
C MET A 217 -5.96 7.43 -10.14
N GLU A 218 -4.92 8.09 -9.60
CA GLU A 218 -4.10 9.05 -10.36
C GLU A 218 -2.63 8.62 -10.53
N ASP A 219 -2.24 7.45 -10.04
CA ASP A 219 -0.89 6.89 -10.14
C ASP A 219 0.21 7.78 -9.49
N THR A 220 -0.19 8.65 -8.57
CA THR A 220 0.69 9.57 -7.86
C THR A 220 0.23 9.80 -6.42
N GLY A 221 1.15 10.13 -5.53
CA GLY A 221 0.79 10.57 -4.19
C GLY A 221 1.96 10.65 -3.21
N ILE A 222 1.62 10.93 -1.96
CA ILE A 222 2.60 11.01 -0.87
C ILE A 222 2.60 9.73 -0.02
N CYS A 223 3.53 9.61 0.94
CA CYS A 223 3.70 8.40 1.73
C CYS A 223 2.42 7.85 2.38
N GLN A 224 1.56 8.73 2.92
CA GLN A 224 0.28 8.35 3.54
C GLN A 224 -0.71 7.74 2.52
N GLU A 225 -0.74 8.27 1.30
CA GLU A 225 -1.65 7.84 0.22
C GLU A 225 -1.16 6.52 -0.39
N ILE A 226 0.15 6.39 -0.57
CA ILE A 226 0.82 5.19 -1.09
C ILE A 226 0.69 4.03 -0.09
N ALA A 227 0.97 4.28 1.20
CA ALA A 227 0.85 3.27 2.25
C ALA A 227 -0.58 2.72 2.36
N GLY A 228 -1.58 3.61 2.40
CA GLY A 228 -2.96 3.16 2.46
C GLY A 228 -3.42 2.47 1.17
N THR A 229 -2.86 2.82 0.01
CA THR A 229 -3.17 2.16 -1.27
C THR A 229 -2.72 0.70 -1.24
N TYR A 230 -1.46 0.46 -0.87
CA TYR A 230 -0.94 -0.90 -0.77
C TYR A 230 -1.69 -1.72 0.29
N ALA A 231 -1.96 -1.13 1.46
CA ALA A 231 -2.79 -1.78 2.49
C ALA A 231 -4.18 -2.16 1.97
N TYR A 232 -4.85 -1.27 1.23
CA TYR A 232 -6.19 -1.53 0.71
C TYR A 232 -6.20 -2.63 -0.36
N LEU A 233 -5.23 -2.65 -1.26
CA LEU A 233 -5.10 -3.71 -2.27
C LEU A 233 -4.81 -5.08 -1.64
N LEU A 234 -3.94 -5.13 -0.62
CA LEU A 234 -3.69 -6.34 0.17
C LEU A 234 -4.98 -6.86 0.82
N LEU A 235 -5.76 -5.97 1.43
CA LEU A 235 -7.04 -6.31 2.04
C LEU A 235 -8.03 -6.90 1.02
N GLN A 236 -8.09 -6.35 -0.21
CA GLN A 236 -8.95 -6.87 -1.29
C GLN A 236 -8.58 -8.30 -1.71
N VAL A 237 -7.29 -8.70 -1.59
CA VAL A 237 -6.85 -10.06 -1.89
C VAL A 237 -6.80 -10.98 -0.66
N GLY A 238 -7.38 -10.54 0.45
CA GLY A 238 -7.55 -11.33 1.68
C GLY A 238 -6.34 -11.33 2.62
N ILE A 239 -5.42 -10.37 2.47
CA ILE A 239 -4.23 -10.23 3.31
C ILE A 239 -4.46 -9.08 4.30
N ASP A 240 -4.41 -9.38 5.60
CA ASP A 240 -4.58 -8.36 6.65
C ASP A 240 -3.43 -7.34 6.59
N ALA A 241 -3.78 -6.07 6.41
CA ALA A 241 -2.83 -4.99 6.28
C ALA A 241 -3.42 -3.64 6.73
N VAL A 242 -2.54 -2.75 7.20
CA VAL A 242 -2.91 -1.41 7.65
C VAL A 242 -1.74 -0.44 7.44
N ASN A 243 -2.02 0.85 7.30
CA ASN A 243 -0.98 1.87 7.34
C ASN A 243 -0.36 1.99 8.76
N CYS A 244 0.92 2.37 8.83
CA CYS A 244 1.66 2.60 10.05
C CYS A 244 2.48 3.88 9.92
N GLY A 245 2.43 4.75 10.92
CA GLY A 245 3.13 6.03 10.90
C GLY A 245 4.01 6.26 12.11
N SER A 246 5.08 7.03 11.93
CA SER A 246 5.91 7.53 13.03
C SER A 246 6.67 8.79 12.66
N LEU A 247 7.11 9.52 13.69
CA LEU A 247 8.20 10.48 13.59
C LEU A 247 9.55 9.75 13.68
N ASN A 248 10.59 10.34 13.09
CA ASN A 248 11.97 9.93 13.37
C ASN A 248 12.44 10.41 14.75
N ASP A 249 13.56 9.87 15.25
CA ASP A 249 14.04 10.07 16.61
C ASP A 249 14.27 11.55 16.99
N ASP A 250 14.67 12.38 16.02
CA ASP A 250 14.87 13.82 16.24
C ASP A 250 13.62 14.67 15.97
N ASN A 251 12.50 14.02 15.62
CA ASN A 251 11.22 14.62 15.24
C ASN A 251 11.31 15.60 14.07
N SER A 252 12.30 15.43 13.18
CA SER A 252 12.46 16.24 11.98
C SER A 252 11.67 15.74 10.78
N GLN A 253 11.16 14.51 10.81
CA GLN A 253 10.42 13.93 9.70
C GLN A 253 9.30 13.05 10.23
N ALA A 254 8.18 13.07 9.50
CA ALA A 254 7.07 12.13 9.66
C ALA A 254 7.01 11.26 8.40
N HIS A 255 6.71 9.98 8.56
CA HIS A 255 6.53 9.07 7.45
C HIS A 255 5.49 8.01 7.78
N GLU A 256 4.81 7.53 6.73
CA GLU A 256 3.84 6.44 6.81
C GLU A 256 4.20 5.35 5.79
N TRP A 257 4.06 4.10 6.21
CA TRP A 257 4.29 2.90 5.42
C TRP A 257 3.21 1.85 5.75
N THR A 258 3.31 0.63 5.23
CA THR A 258 2.32 -0.43 5.45
C THR A 258 2.83 -1.48 6.42
N VAL A 259 1.94 -2.03 7.24
CA VAL A 259 2.16 -3.23 8.02
C VAL A 259 1.25 -4.32 7.50
N VAL A 260 1.82 -5.48 7.19
CA VAL A 260 1.13 -6.62 6.58
C VAL A 260 1.28 -7.85 7.46
N LYS A 261 0.24 -8.68 7.52
CA LYS A 261 0.27 -9.97 8.20
C LYS A 261 0.51 -11.08 7.19
N LEU A 262 1.68 -11.72 7.28
CA LEU A 262 2.07 -12.85 6.44
C LEU A 262 2.37 -14.07 7.30
N GLY A 263 1.79 -15.23 6.99
CA GLY A 263 1.96 -16.46 7.77
C GLY A 263 1.63 -16.29 9.26
N GLY A 264 0.67 -15.42 9.58
CA GLY A 264 0.23 -15.10 10.94
C GLY A 264 1.17 -14.19 11.74
N LYS A 265 2.15 -13.54 11.09
CA LYS A 265 3.11 -12.61 11.69
C LYS A 265 3.06 -11.26 10.98
N TYR A 266 3.30 -10.17 11.71
CA TYR A 266 3.28 -8.83 11.15
C TYR A 266 4.68 -8.38 10.72
N TYR A 267 4.73 -7.63 9.61
CA TYR A 267 5.94 -7.10 9.01
C TYR A 267 5.71 -5.70 8.43
N HIS A 268 6.75 -4.88 8.39
CA HIS A 268 6.71 -3.59 7.72
C HIS A 268 7.07 -3.71 6.24
N CYS A 269 6.31 -3.02 5.39
CA CYS A 269 6.55 -2.87 3.96
C CYS A 269 6.45 -1.40 3.55
N ASP A 270 7.44 -0.85 2.84
CA ASP A 270 7.49 0.56 2.46
C ASP A 270 7.64 0.76 0.94
N VAL A 271 6.49 0.79 0.26
CA VAL A 271 6.41 1.04 -1.19
C VAL A 271 6.97 2.42 -1.56
N THR A 272 6.82 3.42 -0.67
CA THR A 272 7.29 4.79 -0.94
C THR A 272 8.80 4.82 -1.10
N PHE A 273 9.53 4.13 -0.23
CA PHE A 273 10.98 4.05 -0.30
C PHE A 273 11.45 3.15 -1.45
N GLN A 274 10.56 2.29 -1.96
CA GLN A 274 10.83 1.40 -3.09
C GLN A 274 10.74 2.07 -4.46
N LEU A 275 10.01 3.20 -4.59
CA LEU A 275 9.71 3.82 -5.89
C LEU A 275 10.94 4.04 -6.80
N ASP A 276 12.07 4.44 -6.21
CA ASP A 276 13.32 4.70 -6.96
C ASP A 276 14.04 3.41 -7.41
N THR A 277 13.58 2.24 -6.93
CA THR A 277 14.19 0.92 -7.19
C THR A 277 13.12 -0.17 -7.33
N ALA A 278 12.10 0.04 -8.16
CA ALA A 278 10.87 -0.79 -8.23
C ALA A 278 11.02 -2.34 -8.24
N TYR A 279 12.19 -2.88 -8.59
CA TYR A 279 12.47 -4.33 -8.64
C TYR A 279 13.18 -4.88 -7.40
N SER A 280 13.47 -4.06 -6.39
CA SER A 280 14.09 -4.49 -5.14
C SER A 280 13.03 -4.85 -4.09
N LEU A 281 13.42 -5.70 -3.13
CA LEU A 281 12.59 -6.07 -1.96
C LEU A 281 13.19 -5.53 -0.65
N ARG A 282 14.06 -4.52 -0.75
CA ARG A 282 14.81 -3.98 0.39
C ARG A 282 13.92 -3.58 1.56
N TYR A 283 12.79 -2.93 1.26
CA TYR A 283 11.85 -2.45 2.28
C TYR A 283 10.60 -3.32 2.39
N PHE A 284 10.69 -4.61 2.02
CA PHE A 284 9.61 -5.58 2.19
C PHE A 284 9.92 -6.52 3.37
N GLY A 285 8.90 -6.83 4.17
CA GLY A 285 9.03 -7.85 5.20
C GLY A 285 9.95 -7.49 6.38
N MET A 286 10.13 -6.20 6.69
CA MET A 286 11.04 -5.76 7.75
C MET A 286 10.48 -6.01 9.16
N THR A 287 11.38 -6.27 10.10
CA THR A 287 11.09 -6.24 11.54
C THR A 287 11.00 -4.81 12.08
N ASP A 288 10.50 -4.65 13.31
CA ASP A 288 10.51 -3.36 14.02
C ASP A 288 11.92 -2.75 14.07
N ASP A 289 12.91 -3.58 14.43
CA ASP A 289 14.32 -3.18 14.53
C ASP A 289 14.86 -2.73 13.16
N GLU A 290 14.59 -3.49 12.10
CA GLU A 290 15.05 -3.14 10.75
C GLU A 290 14.36 -1.87 10.24
N ARG A 291 13.05 -1.71 10.48
CA ARG A 291 12.34 -0.50 10.11
C ARG A 291 12.87 0.71 10.85
N HIS A 292 13.22 0.57 12.13
CA HIS A 292 13.90 1.61 12.88
C HIS A 292 15.26 1.95 12.26
N LEU A 293 16.06 0.96 11.86
CA LEU A 293 17.39 1.20 11.27
C LEU A 293 17.34 1.94 9.93
N GLU A 294 16.38 1.64 9.05
CA GLU A 294 16.28 2.22 7.70
C GLU A 294 15.76 3.68 7.67
N GLY A 295 15.43 4.28 8.81
CA GLY A 295 15.03 5.71 8.85
C GLY A 295 15.10 6.40 10.21
N SER A 296 15.67 5.75 11.22
CA SER A 296 15.64 6.19 12.62
C SER A 296 14.22 6.50 13.10
N TRP A 297 13.23 5.70 12.68
CA TRP A 297 11.82 5.89 13.06
C TRP A 297 11.62 5.51 14.52
N THR A 298 10.98 6.37 15.31
CA THR A 298 10.83 6.14 16.75
C THR A 298 9.94 4.92 17.02
N LEU A 299 10.50 3.83 17.55
CA LEU A 299 9.77 2.57 17.82
C LEU A 299 8.47 2.77 18.63
N ASP A 300 8.56 3.47 19.78
CA ASP A 300 7.39 3.77 20.61
C ASP A 300 6.37 4.71 19.93
N GLY A 301 6.73 5.29 18.78
CA GLY A 301 5.90 6.16 17.94
C GLY A 301 5.14 5.43 16.84
N PHE A 302 5.39 4.13 16.60
CA PHE A 302 4.67 3.39 15.55
C PHE A 302 3.19 3.31 15.93
N ASN A 303 2.36 4.00 15.16
CA ASN A 303 0.90 3.98 15.30
C ASN A 303 0.29 3.22 14.13
N PHE A 304 -0.51 2.19 14.43
CA PHE A 304 -1.12 1.33 13.42
C PHE A 304 -2.56 1.77 13.12
N GLY A 305 -2.84 1.96 11.84
CA GLY A 305 -4.05 2.58 11.34
C GLY A 305 -4.17 4.04 11.74
N ASN A 306 -5.37 4.59 11.58
CA ASN A 306 -5.71 5.96 11.95
C ASN A 306 -6.61 6.03 13.20
N SER A 307 -6.76 4.92 13.92
CA SER A 307 -7.57 4.87 15.15
C SER A 307 -6.92 5.59 16.33
N ASN A 308 -5.60 5.79 16.30
CA ASN A 308 -4.78 6.29 17.40
C ASN A 308 -4.87 5.43 18.68
N LYS A 309 -5.24 4.15 18.54
CA LYS A 309 -5.49 3.21 19.65
C LYS A 309 -4.56 2.00 19.68
N VAL A 310 -3.95 1.65 18.56
CA VAL A 310 -3.06 0.50 18.42
C VAL A 310 -1.66 1.00 18.10
N TRP A 311 -0.69 0.59 18.90
CA TRP A 311 0.68 1.10 18.86
C TRP A 311 1.68 -0.05 18.86
N HIS A 312 2.96 0.23 18.62
CA HIS A 312 4.07 -0.74 18.58
C HIS A 312 3.92 -1.95 19.53
N LYS A 313 3.62 -1.69 20.82
CA LYS A 313 3.56 -2.74 21.86
C LYS A 313 2.39 -3.71 21.71
N ASP A 314 1.39 -3.36 20.92
CA ASP A 314 0.20 -4.18 20.64
C ASP A 314 0.44 -5.15 19.48
N ILE A 315 1.29 -4.76 18.51
CA ILE A 315 1.59 -5.52 17.28
C ILE A 315 3.11 -5.56 17.04
N PRO A 316 3.85 -6.43 17.75
CA PRO A 316 5.29 -6.57 17.53
C PRO A 316 5.60 -7.29 16.20
N CYS A 317 6.52 -6.74 15.43
CA CYS A 317 7.04 -7.25 14.16
C CYS A 317 8.46 -7.82 14.36
N GLU A 318 8.59 -9.02 14.92
CA GLU A 318 9.88 -9.60 15.36
C GLU A 318 10.36 -10.82 14.53
N ASP A 319 9.52 -11.34 13.64
CA ASP A 319 9.86 -12.54 12.85
C ASP A 319 10.86 -12.16 11.74
N THR A 320 11.99 -12.86 11.65
CA THR A 320 13.10 -12.51 10.75
C THR A 320 13.14 -13.34 9.46
N ARG A 321 12.07 -14.09 9.12
CA ARG A 321 12.11 -14.99 7.96
C ARG A 321 12.40 -14.31 6.62
N PHE A 322 12.18 -13.00 6.53
CA PHE A 322 12.41 -12.19 5.33
C PHE A 322 13.71 -11.38 5.38
N GLU A 323 14.59 -11.60 6.36
CA GLU A 323 15.83 -10.82 6.52
C GLU A 323 16.74 -10.84 5.29
N GLU A 324 16.75 -11.95 4.54
CA GLU A 324 17.53 -12.05 3.31
C GLU A 324 16.95 -11.18 2.17
N LEU A 325 15.67 -10.78 2.21
CA LEU A 325 15.07 -9.89 1.19
C LEU A 325 15.59 -8.45 1.28
N TRP A 326 16.08 -8.01 2.44
CA TRP A 326 16.48 -6.62 2.64
C TRP A 326 17.74 -6.23 1.85
N MET A 327 18.49 -7.23 1.38
CA MET A 327 19.65 -7.07 0.49
C MET A 327 19.30 -7.33 -0.99
N CYS A 328 18.03 -7.58 -1.31
CA CYS A 328 17.61 -7.99 -2.64
C CYS A 328 17.49 -6.77 -3.55
N ASP A 329 18.43 -6.62 -4.48
CA ASP A 329 18.44 -5.53 -5.47
C ASP A 329 17.52 -5.81 -6.67
N HIS A 330 17.38 -7.10 -7.01
CA HIS A 330 16.42 -7.59 -7.99
C HIS A 330 16.06 -9.05 -7.66
N TYR A 331 14.86 -9.46 -8.05
CA TYR A 331 14.38 -10.83 -7.84
C TYR A 331 13.77 -11.41 -9.12
N GLU A 332 13.68 -12.74 -9.15
CA GLU A 332 12.90 -13.49 -10.12
C GLU A 332 11.85 -14.31 -9.35
N LEU A 333 10.58 -14.16 -9.72
CA LEU A 333 9.48 -14.97 -9.19
C LEU A 333 9.25 -16.14 -10.16
N ASP A 334 9.55 -17.36 -9.71
CA ASP A 334 9.35 -18.60 -10.46
C ASP A 334 8.13 -19.34 -9.93
N ASN A 335 6.96 -18.96 -10.46
CA ASN A 335 5.67 -19.55 -10.09
C ASN A 335 5.57 -21.04 -10.48
N TYR A 336 6.43 -21.54 -11.39
CA TYR A 336 6.44 -22.96 -11.77
C TYR A 336 7.16 -23.81 -10.72
N ASN A 337 8.29 -23.31 -10.21
CA ASN A 337 9.07 -23.98 -9.17
C ASN A 337 8.71 -23.52 -7.74
N ASN A 338 7.75 -22.61 -7.62
CA ASN A 338 7.29 -22.03 -6.35
C ASN A 338 8.44 -21.38 -5.58
N SER A 339 9.29 -20.63 -6.29
CA SER A 339 10.48 -20.00 -5.72
C SER A 339 10.60 -18.51 -6.01
N LEU A 340 11.18 -17.80 -5.04
CA LEU A 340 11.61 -16.42 -5.18
C LEU A 340 13.14 -16.39 -5.09
N ASP A 341 13.77 -16.03 -6.19
CA ASP A 341 15.21 -16.02 -6.35
C ASP A 341 15.71 -14.58 -6.20
N CYS A 342 16.54 -14.32 -5.19
CA CYS A 342 17.02 -12.98 -4.86
C CYS A 342 18.46 -12.77 -5.29
N PHE A 343 18.74 -11.61 -5.88
CA PHE A 343 20.04 -11.27 -6.46
C PHE A 343 20.55 -9.92 -5.95
N THR A 344 21.87 -9.76 -5.98
CA THR A 344 22.52 -8.46 -5.73
C THR A 344 23.05 -7.89 -7.04
N LEU A 345 23.21 -6.57 -7.11
CA LEU A 345 23.87 -5.89 -8.24
C LEU A 345 25.31 -6.40 -8.46
N SER A 346 25.96 -6.90 -7.40
CA SER A 346 27.33 -7.42 -7.47
C SER A 346 27.43 -8.81 -8.10
N ASN A 347 26.34 -9.58 -8.12
CA ASN A 347 26.29 -10.93 -8.66
C ASN A 347 24.87 -11.27 -9.15
N SER A 348 24.59 -10.99 -10.43
CA SER A 348 23.30 -11.23 -11.07
C SER A 348 23.18 -12.60 -11.76
N ASN A 349 24.22 -13.44 -11.72
CA ASN A 349 24.23 -14.72 -12.45
C ASN A 349 23.82 -15.91 -11.58
N SER A 350 23.63 -15.71 -10.28
CA SER A 350 23.20 -16.73 -9.33
C SER A 350 22.51 -16.05 -8.16
N PRO A 351 21.35 -16.56 -7.70
CA PRO A 351 20.71 -16.02 -6.53
C PRO A 351 21.59 -16.23 -5.30
N TYR A 352 21.57 -15.27 -4.37
CA TYR A 352 22.22 -15.44 -3.07
C TYR A 352 21.26 -16.04 -2.03
N ALA A 353 19.95 -15.87 -2.24
CA ALA A 353 18.88 -16.44 -1.44
C ALA A 353 17.78 -16.95 -2.36
N VAL A 354 17.15 -18.06 -1.96
CA VAL A 354 16.02 -18.68 -2.68
C VAL A 354 14.97 -19.04 -1.63
N PHE A 355 13.78 -18.47 -1.77
CA PHE A 355 12.66 -18.70 -0.85
C PHE A 355 11.66 -19.65 -1.50
N THR A 356 10.99 -20.46 -0.69
CA THR A 356 9.78 -21.17 -1.10
C THR A 356 8.57 -20.31 -0.79
N LEU A 357 7.60 -20.27 -1.70
CA LEU A 357 6.44 -19.36 -1.62
C LEU A 357 5.26 -19.95 -0.82
N ASP A 358 5.41 -21.14 -0.22
CA ASP A 358 4.41 -21.91 0.55
C ASP A 358 4.09 -21.41 1.96
#